data_AF-A0A9D9H9Y0-F1
#
_entry.id   AF-A0A9D9H9Y0-F1
#
_cell.length_a   1.000
_cell.length_b   1.000
_cell.length_c   1.000
_cell.angle_alpha   90.00
_cell.angle_beta   90.00
_cell.angle_gamma   90.00
#
_symmetry.space_group_name_H-M   'P 1'
#
loop_
_entity.id
_entity.type
_entity.pdbx_description
1 polymer ?
#
loop_
_entity_poly.entity_id
_entity_poly.type
_entity_poly.pdbx_seq_one_letter_code
_entity_poly.pdbx_strand_id
1 'polypeptide(L)'
;MKKFLLLLFCISTAIVSSAAENGYCGKDGETLRWELSDDGVLTISGTGEMRTYMYNVWGSKEITSVVVEEGVTNIGQRAFYGMGGIESVSCRRFSFYAFGKMN
;
A
#
# COMPACT_ATOMS: atom_id res chain seq x y z
N MET A 1 41.15 -15.54 -32.98
CA MET A 1 40.41 -14.27 -32.76
C MET A 1 38.97 -14.44 -33.22
N LYS A 2 38.03 -14.64 -32.29
CA LYS A 2 36.59 -14.34 -32.45
C LYS A 2 35.89 -14.82 -31.20
N LYS A 3 35.23 -13.86 -30.55
CA LYS A 3 34.16 -14.02 -29.55
C LYS A 3 34.62 -14.27 -28.12
N PHE A 4 35.40 -13.31 -27.62
CA PHE A 4 35.36 -12.81 -26.25
C PHE A 4 34.01 -12.09 -25.95
N LEU A 5 32.91 -12.61 -26.49
CA LEU A 5 31.58 -11.97 -26.52
C LEU A 5 30.56 -12.83 -25.78
N LEU A 6 30.88 -13.27 -24.57
CA LEU A 6 29.94 -13.87 -23.63
C LEU A 6 30.02 -13.22 -22.23
N LEU A 7 30.73 -12.09 -22.11
CA LEU A 7 30.72 -11.21 -20.94
C LEU A 7 29.69 -10.06 -21.06
N LEU A 8 28.65 -10.28 -21.86
CA LEU A 8 27.53 -9.35 -22.11
C LEU A 8 26.16 -10.01 -21.80
N PHE A 9 26.14 -10.97 -20.87
CA PHE A 9 24.92 -11.34 -20.14
C PHE A 9 24.97 -10.79 -18.70
N CYS A 10 25.69 -9.67 -18.51
CA CYS A 10 25.52 -8.85 -17.33
C CYS A 10 24.10 -8.27 -17.35
N ILE A 11 23.26 -8.77 -16.44
CA ILE A 11 22.35 -7.90 -15.67
C ILE A 11 21.17 -7.33 -16.47
N SER A 12 20.85 -7.83 -17.68
CA SER A 12 19.77 -7.23 -18.50
C SER A 12 18.35 -7.62 -18.12
N THR A 13 18.16 -8.51 -17.14
CA THR A 13 16.95 -8.49 -16.32
C THR A 13 17.31 -7.97 -14.93
N ALA A 14 17.93 -6.79 -14.87
CA ALA A 14 17.49 -5.84 -13.87
C ALA A 14 15.97 -5.78 -14.08
N ILE A 15 15.25 -6.56 -13.29
CA ILE A 15 13.82 -6.37 -13.08
C ILE A 15 13.75 -4.88 -12.81
N VAL A 16 13.19 -4.13 -13.75
CA VAL A 16 12.94 -2.71 -13.57
C VAL A 16 11.82 -2.69 -12.54
N SER A 17 12.17 -2.91 -11.29
CA SER A 17 11.27 -2.67 -10.17
C SER A 17 11.13 -1.17 -10.19
N SER A 18 10.02 -0.66 -10.74
CA SER A 18 9.65 0.70 -10.39
C SER A 18 9.55 0.73 -8.87
N ALA A 19 10.22 1.69 -8.25
CA ALA A 19 10.13 1.81 -6.81
C ALA A 19 8.66 2.04 -6.46
N ALA A 20 8.13 1.26 -5.51
CA ALA A 20 6.78 1.45 -5.01
C ALA A 20 6.63 2.89 -4.50
N GLU A 21 5.56 3.57 -4.95
CA GLU A 21 5.28 4.93 -4.48
C GLU A 21 4.83 4.84 -3.02
N ASN A 22 5.33 5.71 -2.15
CA ASN A 22 5.02 5.63 -0.73
C ASN A 22 5.08 6.99 -0.05
N GLY A 23 4.46 7.09 1.13
CA GLY A 23 4.45 8.33 1.89
C GLY A 23 3.85 8.18 3.29
N TYR A 24 3.76 9.31 4.00
CA TYR A 24 3.17 9.39 5.34
C TYR A 24 1.71 9.83 5.27
N CYS A 25 0.80 9.08 5.89
CA CYS A 25 -0.62 9.40 5.95
C CYS A 25 -1.18 9.59 7.37
N GLY A 26 -0.36 9.37 8.41
CA GLY A 26 -0.77 9.52 9.80
C GLY A 26 -0.97 10.97 10.23
N LYS A 27 -1.95 11.23 11.10
CA LYS A 27 -2.13 12.50 11.79
C LYS A 27 -0.92 12.83 12.68
N ASP A 28 -0.83 14.05 13.19
CA ASP A 28 0.32 14.52 13.98
C ASP A 28 0.66 13.54 15.13
N GLY A 29 1.89 13.02 15.10
CA GLY A 29 2.39 12.04 16.08
C GLY A 29 2.11 10.58 15.74
N GLU A 30 1.29 10.30 14.72
CA GLU A 30 0.96 8.94 14.29
C GLU A 30 1.97 8.39 13.27
N THR A 31 2.05 7.07 13.17
CA THR A 31 3.08 6.37 12.38
C THR A 31 2.56 5.84 11.04
N LEU A 32 1.32 6.17 10.66
CA LEU A 32 0.73 5.60 9.46
C LEU A 32 1.48 6.00 8.18
N ARG A 33 1.77 5.00 7.36
CA ARG A 33 2.38 5.11 6.05
C ARG A 33 1.51 4.44 5.00
N TRP A 34 1.68 4.86 3.76
CA TRP A 34 1.07 4.20 2.61
C TRP A 34 2.15 3.75 1.64
N GLU A 35 1.89 2.66 0.94
CA GLU A 35 2.70 2.14 -0.16
C GLU A 35 1.78 1.68 -1.28
N LEU A 36 2.08 2.08 -2.51
CA LEU A 36 1.39 1.69 -3.71
C LEU A 36 2.31 0.82 -4.55
N SER A 37 1.94 -0.44 -4.65
CA SER A 37 2.64 -1.42 -5.47
C SER A 37 2.39 -1.23 -6.96
N ASP A 38 3.22 -1.88 -7.77
CA ASP A 38 3.14 -1.78 -9.23
C ASP A 38 1.87 -2.41 -9.83
N ASP A 39 1.27 -3.37 -9.12
CA ASP A 39 0.02 -4.04 -9.46
C ASP A 39 -1.24 -3.32 -8.93
N GLY A 40 -1.09 -2.12 -8.36
CA GLY A 40 -2.22 -1.26 -7.97
C GLY A 40 -2.79 -1.57 -6.58
N VAL A 41 -2.01 -2.20 -5.70
CA VAL A 41 -2.39 -2.45 -4.30
C VAL A 41 -1.89 -1.30 -3.44
N LEU A 42 -2.82 -0.51 -2.91
CA LEU A 42 -2.55 0.52 -1.91
C LEU A 42 -2.59 -0.10 -0.51
N THR A 43 -1.43 -0.21 0.14
CA THR A 43 -1.33 -0.71 1.52
C THR A 43 -1.15 0.46 2.49
N ILE A 44 -2.00 0.52 3.51
CA ILE A 44 -1.93 1.46 4.62
C ILE A 44 -1.45 0.69 5.86
N SER A 45 -0.29 1.07 6.40
CA SER A 45 0.34 0.38 7.53
C SER A 45 0.79 1.33 8.63
N GLY A 46 1.08 0.77 9.81
CA GLY A 46 1.48 1.52 11.00
C GLY A 46 0.36 1.63 12.03
N THR A 47 0.57 2.48 13.03
CA THR A 47 -0.39 2.71 14.10
C THR A 47 -0.89 4.16 14.10
N GLY A 48 -2.20 4.33 14.27
CA GLY A 48 -2.81 5.63 14.53
C GLY A 48 -3.99 6.02 13.64
N GLU A 49 -4.35 7.30 13.74
CA GLU A 49 -5.37 7.94 12.90
C GLU A 49 -4.78 8.44 11.57
N MET A 50 -5.50 8.24 10.47
CA MET A 50 -5.16 8.82 9.16
C MET A 50 -5.66 10.25 9.03
N ARG A 51 -4.92 11.10 8.29
CA ARG A 51 -5.36 12.47 7.97
C ARG A 51 -6.57 12.49 7.05
N THR A 52 -7.35 13.57 7.11
CA THR A 52 -8.41 13.87 6.15
C THR A 52 -7.84 14.47 4.86
N TYR A 53 -8.43 14.12 3.72
CA TYR A 53 -7.98 14.56 2.41
C TYR A 53 -9.09 15.31 1.65
N MET A 54 -8.71 16.24 0.79
CA MET A 54 -9.65 16.98 -0.08
C MET A 54 -9.60 16.52 -1.53
N TYR A 55 -8.54 15.79 -1.91
CA TYR A 55 -8.27 15.24 -3.23
C TYR A 55 -7.45 13.95 -3.09
N ASN A 56 -7.32 13.18 -4.17
CA ASN A 56 -6.48 11.98 -4.19
C ASN A 56 -5.01 12.36 -3.95
N VAL A 57 -4.42 11.80 -2.89
CA VAL A 57 -3.03 12.04 -2.48
C VAL A 57 -2.14 10.81 -2.68
N TRP A 58 -2.72 9.71 -3.16
CA TRP A 58 -1.99 8.47 -3.40
C TRP A 58 -1.16 8.62 -4.69
N GLY A 59 -0.37 7.59 -4.98
CA GLY A 59 0.55 7.61 -6.10
C GLY A 59 -0.10 7.82 -7.47
N SER A 60 0.75 7.96 -8.48
CA SER A 60 0.35 8.26 -9.87
C SER A 60 -0.37 7.11 -10.60
N LYS A 61 -0.31 5.91 -10.03
CA LYS A 61 -0.87 4.68 -10.62
C LYS A 61 -2.34 4.49 -10.28
N GLU A 62 -3.02 3.72 -11.12
CA GLU A 62 -4.37 3.25 -10.84
C GLU A 62 -4.37 2.30 -9.64
N ILE A 63 -5.35 2.46 -8.77
CA ILE A 63 -5.49 1.68 -7.54
C ILE A 63 -6.68 0.77 -7.71
N THR A 64 -6.41 -0.53 -7.69
CA THR A 64 -7.36 -1.61 -7.89
C THR A 64 -7.79 -2.23 -6.56
N SER A 65 -6.90 -2.21 -5.56
CA SER A 65 -7.21 -2.71 -4.23
C SER A 65 -6.61 -1.85 -3.12
N VAL A 66 -7.30 -1.84 -1.98
CA VAL A 66 -6.82 -1.18 -0.77
C VAL A 66 -6.71 -2.21 0.35
N VAL A 67 -5.55 -2.24 1.00
CA VAL A 67 -5.27 -3.05 2.18
C VAL A 67 -5.01 -2.11 3.35
N VAL A 68 -5.87 -2.18 4.37
CA VAL A 68 -5.67 -1.46 5.63
C VAL A 68 -5.16 -2.47 6.65
N GLU A 69 -3.91 -2.29 7.09
CA GLU A 69 -3.28 -3.16 8.08
C GLU A 69 -3.84 -2.93 9.48
N GLU A 70 -3.51 -3.89 10.35
CA GLU A 70 -3.72 -3.76 11.77
C GLU A 70 -2.94 -2.56 12.35
N GLY A 71 -3.55 -1.88 13.32
CA GLY A 71 -2.99 -0.67 13.96
C GLY A 71 -3.58 0.63 13.44
N VAL A 72 -4.18 0.63 12.24
CA VAL A 72 -4.95 1.77 11.73
C VAL A 72 -6.25 1.91 12.53
N THR A 73 -6.39 2.99 13.29
CA THR A 73 -7.54 3.21 14.19
C THR A 73 -8.64 4.05 13.56
N ASN A 74 -8.31 4.88 12.56
CA ASN A 74 -9.26 5.71 11.85
C ASN A 74 -8.82 5.96 10.40
N ILE A 75 -9.77 5.90 9.46
CA ILE A 75 -9.58 6.30 8.07
C ILE A 75 -10.09 7.72 7.89
N GLY A 76 -9.24 8.59 7.35
CA GLY A 76 -9.56 9.99 7.16
C GLY A 76 -10.70 10.21 6.19
N GLN A 77 -11.41 11.33 6.36
CA GLN A 77 -12.51 11.68 5.46
C GLN A 77 -11.98 11.83 4.03
N ARG A 78 -12.73 11.27 3.07
CA ARG A 78 -12.41 11.28 1.63
C ARG A 78 -11.06 10.64 1.26
N ALA A 79 -10.48 9.80 2.14
CA ALA A 79 -9.23 9.10 1.87
C ALA A 79 -9.22 8.41 0.50
N PHE A 80 -10.34 7.80 0.08
CA PHE A 80 -10.44 7.11 -1.22
C PHE A 80 -11.45 7.76 -2.18
N TYR A 81 -11.76 9.05 -1.99
CA TYR A 81 -12.78 9.73 -2.78
C TYR A 81 -12.34 9.92 -4.24
N GLY A 82 -13.23 9.59 -5.18
CA GLY A 82 -12.99 9.74 -6.61
C GLY A 82 -12.15 8.62 -7.24
N MET A 83 -11.87 7.55 -6.51
CA MET A 83 -11.16 6.37 -7.01
C MET A 83 -12.16 5.41 -7.67
N GLY A 84 -12.33 5.53 -8.98
CA GLY A 84 -13.32 4.77 -9.75
C GLY A 84 -12.94 3.33 -10.06
N GLY A 85 -11.67 2.95 -9.89
CA GLY A 85 -11.13 1.62 -10.23
C GLY A 85 -10.96 0.67 -9.04
N ILE A 86 -11.40 1.03 -7.83
CA ILE A 86 -11.25 0.16 -6.66
C ILE A 86 -12.23 -1.02 -6.78
N GLU A 87 -11.66 -2.21 -6.92
CA GLU A 87 -12.41 -3.47 -6.97
C GLU A 87 -12.54 -4.09 -5.58
N SER A 88 -11.59 -3.86 -4.68
CA SER A 88 -11.59 -4.45 -3.35
C SER A 88 -10.98 -3.56 -2.27
N VAL A 89 -11.57 -3.64 -1.07
CA VAL A 89 -11.03 -3.04 0.15
C VAL A 89 -11.00 -4.12 1.22
N SER A 90 -9.81 -4.39 1.76
CA SER A 90 -9.60 -5.36 2.83
C SER A 90 -9.05 -4.66 4.07
N CYS A 91 -9.56 -5.05 5.23
CA CYS A 91 -9.07 -4.58 6.53
C CYS A 91 -8.56 -5.80 7.29
N ARG A 92 -7.26 -5.83 7.60
CA ARG A 92 -6.68 -6.87 8.45
C ARG A 92 -7.04 -6.55 9.89
N ARG A 93 -8.14 -7.15 10.36
CA ARG A 93 -8.54 -7.09 11.77
C ARG A 93 -8.04 -8.33 12.48
N PHE A 94 -7.60 -8.20 13.75
CA PHE A 94 -7.30 -9.30 14.66
C PHE A 94 -8.23 -10.49 14.39
N SER A 95 -7.64 -11.64 14.03
CA SER A 95 -8.32 -12.92 14.24
C SER A 95 -8.69 -12.96 15.72
N PHE A 96 -9.98 -12.83 16.00
CA PHE A 96 -10.51 -12.83 17.35
C PHE A 96 -9.86 -13.97 18.13
N TYR A 97 -9.25 -13.64 19.27
CA TYR A 97 -9.15 -14.60 20.35
C TYR A 97 -10.50 -15.33 20.42
N ALA A 98 -10.40 -16.66 20.48
CA ALA A 98 -11.48 -17.63 20.63
C ALA A 98 -12.81 -17.02 21.07
N PHE A 99 -13.91 -17.39 20.41
CA PHE A 99 -15.26 -17.30 20.94
C PHE A 99 -15.29 -17.89 22.37
N GLY A 100 -14.97 -17.07 23.35
CA GLY A 100 -15.11 -17.35 24.76
C GLY A 100 -16.60 -17.37 25.00
N LYS A 101 -17.11 -18.57 25.31
CA LYS A 101 -18.43 -18.86 25.88
C LYS A 101 -19.23 -17.60 26.24
N MET A 102 -20.25 -17.30 25.46
CA MET A 102 -21.38 -16.55 25.97
C MET A 102 -22.33 -17.58 26.60
N ASN A 103 -22.47 -17.49 27.93
CA ASN A 103 -23.50 -18.18 28.69
C ASN A 103 -24.88 -17.65 28.30
#